data_AF-A0A6F8Y3Q4-F1
#
_entry.id   AF-A0A6F8Y3Q4-F1
#
_cell.length_a   1.000
_cell.length_b   1.000
_cell.length_c   1.000
_cell.angle_alpha   90.00
_cell.angle_beta   90.00
_cell.angle_gamma   90.00
#
_symmetry.space_group_name_H-M   'P 1'
#
loop_
_entity.id
_entity.type
_entity.pdbx_description
1 polymer ?
#
loop_
_entity_poly.entity_id
_entity_poly.type
_entity_poly.pdbx_seq_one_letter_code
_entity_poly.pdbx_strand_id
1 'polypeptide(L)'
;MGRQLMQPCAVCGGVQVDAAGYCTQCGTFRGVPHQPPPPPSYPQAPPPAYPGYPQPGSPPAYPTSVPPGYPTSVPPAYPQQISGAGYPGSQQTSGGGYPGFPPPPPQRRRSYLVPLAALGSTLVVLVVAIVLVVALRGGGGEDPIAGPTTGAPTSAGPAESASAAPAGDVDQCVIGTWRVTSHKEDVDFEDLGKVTFTGGENATLKLNADGTGETDYGSGTEFEGEAKGRTYRLEVSGKLTFEYTAKGGTAKFTDVDSKASGKLFIDGEQYGDSVPFNAEADSSTYTCSTDLLTQKTFLYTTEYERAS
;
A
#
# COMPACT_ATOMS: atom_id res chain seq x y z
N MET A 1 -21.92 10.93 31.05
CA MET A 1 -20.74 10.10 30.73
C MET A 1 -21.16 9.07 29.70
N GLY A 2 -20.99 9.35 28.41
CA GLY A 2 -21.37 8.43 27.34
C GLY A 2 -20.35 7.29 27.26
N ARG A 3 -20.79 6.05 27.48
CA ARG A 3 -19.97 4.87 27.19
C ARG A 3 -19.78 4.81 25.68
N GLN A 4 -18.60 5.18 25.18
CA GLN A 4 -18.20 4.81 23.83
C GLN A 4 -18.12 3.29 23.78
N LEU A 5 -19.14 2.67 23.18
CA LEU A 5 -19.12 1.27 22.82
C LEU A 5 -18.03 1.10 21.76
N MET A 6 -16.84 0.67 22.16
CA MET A 6 -15.82 0.24 21.21
C MET A 6 -16.41 -0.94 20.42
N GLN A 7 -16.68 -0.74 19.13
CA GLN A 7 -17.11 -1.82 18.26
C GLN A 7 -16.01 -2.89 18.19
N PRO A 8 -16.32 -4.20 18.30
CA PRO A 8 -15.32 -5.25 18.14
C PRO A 8 -14.70 -5.24 16.73
N CYS A 9 -13.50 -5.80 16.59
CA CYS A 9 -12.85 -5.97 15.29
C CYS A 9 -13.72 -6.85 14.38
N ALA A 10 -14.01 -6.39 13.16
CA ALA A 10 -14.83 -7.14 12.21
C ALA A 10 -14.17 -8.44 11.71
N VAL A 11 -12.84 -8.56 11.85
CA VAL A 11 -12.06 -9.71 11.36
C VAL A 11 -11.96 -10.82 12.40
N CYS A 12 -11.75 -10.47 13.68
CA CYS A 12 -11.49 -11.48 14.73
C CYS A 12 -12.35 -11.33 15.99
N GLY A 13 -13.23 -10.33 16.06
CA GLY A 13 -14.02 -10.02 17.26
C GLY A 13 -13.25 -9.36 18.41
N GLY A 14 -11.93 -9.20 18.29
CA GLY A 14 -11.08 -8.59 19.31
C GLY A 14 -11.40 -7.11 19.58
N VAL A 15 -11.34 -6.69 20.84
CA VAL A 15 -11.70 -5.33 21.27
C VAL A 15 -10.51 -4.44 21.60
N GLN A 16 -9.29 -4.99 21.61
CA GLN A 16 -8.08 -4.29 22.02
C GLN A 16 -7.33 -3.75 20.79
N VAL A 17 -7.00 -2.46 20.79
CA VAL A 17 -6.28 -1.75 19.72
C VAL A 17 -5.02 -1.11 20.29
N ASP A 18 -3.90 -1.19 19.58
CA ASP A 18 -2.65 -0.56 19.98
C ASP A 18 -2.62 0.96 19.70
N ALA A 19 -1.55 1.63 20.14
CA ALA A 19 -1.39 3.07 19.95
C ALA A 19 -1.28 3.48 18.47
N ALA A 20 -0.95 2.55 17.57
CA ALA A 20 -0.87 2.79 16.14
C ALA A 20 -2.22 2.54 15.43
N GLY A 21 -3.25 2.09 16.15
CA GLY A 21 -4.58 1.86 15.60
C GLY A 21 -4.81 0.44 15.09
N TYR A 22 -3.99 -0.54 15.45
CA TYR A 22 -4.12 -1.94 15.01
C TYR A 22 -4.74 -2.82 16.08
N CYS A 23 -5.59 -3.77 15.67
CA CYS A 23 -6.13 -4.78 16.58
C CYS A 23 -5.00 -5.69 17.10
N THR A 24 -4.83 -5.74 18.42
CA THR A 24 -3.75 -6.52 19.07
C THR A 24 -3.88 -8.04 18.88
N GLN A 25 -5.05 -8.54 18.46
CA GLN A 25 -5.25 -9.98 18.24
C GLN A 25 -4.99 -10.44 16.81
N CYS A 26 -5.27 -9.62 15.79
CA CYS A 26 -5.18 -10.03 14.38
C CYS A 26 -4.38 -9.07 13.48
N GLY A 27 -3.93 -7.93 14.01
CA GLY A 27 -3.17 -6.95 13.24
C GLY A 27 -3.98 -6.16 12.22
N THR A 28 -5.31 -6.25 12.19
CA THR A 28 -6.14 -5.43 11.30
C THR A 28 -6.15 -3.97 11.76
N PHE A 29 -5.85 -3.04 10.85
CA PHE A 29 -5.92 -1.60 11.11
C PHE A 29 -7.37 -1.14 11.31
N ARG A 30 -7.60 -0.40 12.39
CA ARG A 30 -8.93 0.11 12.80
C ARG A 30 -8.98 1.64 12.92
N GLY A 31 -7.90 2.33 12.58
CA GLY A 31 -7.74 3.76 12.76
C GLY A 31 -7.06 4.12 14.08
N VAL A 32 -6.31 5.23 14.07
CA VAL A 32 -5.63 5.74 15.26
C VAL A 32 -6.70 6.33 16.19
N PRO A 33 -6.75 5.97 17.49
CA PRO A 33 -7.66 6.64 18.39
C PRO A 33 -7.37 8.14 18.35
N HIS A 34 -8.34 8.94 17.88
CA HIS A 34 -8.22 10.40 17.91
C HIS A 34 -8.05 10.83 19.36
N GLN A 35 -6.82 11.14 19.74
CA GLN A 35 -6.56 11.84 20.97
C GLN A 35 -7.21 13.23 20.82
N PRO A 36 -8.19 13.58 21.67
CA PRO A 36 -8.81 14.89 21.59
C PRO A 36 -7.71 15.96 21.70
N PRO A 37 -7.78 17.03 20.89
CA PRO A 37 -6.79 18.09 20.94
C PRO A 37 -6.67 18.60 22.38
N PRO A 38 -5.45 18.93 22.84
CA PRO A 38 -5.28 19.51 24.16
C PRO A 38 -6.17 20.76 24.27
N PRO A 39 -6.83 20.99 25.41
CA PRO A 39 -7.64 22.18 25.59
C PRO A 39 -6.79 23.42 25.31
N PRO A 40 -7.33 24.46 24.64
CA PRO A 40 -6.60 25.68 24.38
C PRO A 40 -6.08 26.23 25.72
N SER A 41 -4.77 26.44 25.81
CA SER A 41 -4.15 27.11 26.95
C SER A 41 -4.59 28.56 26.94
N TYR A 42 -5.61 28.89 27.72
CA TYR A 42 -5.98 30.27 28.00
C TYR A 42 -4.79 30.93 28.70
N PRO A 43 -4.34 32.13 28.28
CA PRO A 43 -3.42 32.91 29.09
C PRO A 43 -4.05 33.12 30.47
N GLN A 44 -3.40 32.61 31.52
CA GLN A 44 -3.81 32.93 32.89
C GLN A 44 -3.72 34.45 33.04
N ALA A 45 -4.86 35.08 33.28
CA ALA A 45 -4.89 36.47 33.73
C ALA A 45 -4.04 36.57 35.01
N PRO A 46 -3.19 37.60 35.15
CA PRO A 46 -2.42 37.80 36.36
C PRO A 46 -3.39 37.91 37.56
N PRO A 47 -3.06 37.29 38.71
CA PRO A 47 -3.93 37.37 39.88
C PRO A 47 -4.11 38.83 40.32
N PRO A 48 -5.30 39.21 40.81
CA PRO A 48 -5.52 40.55 41.34
C PRO A 48 -4.59 40.81 42.53
N ALA A 49 -3.90 41.96 42.50
CA ALA A 49 -3.06 42.42 43.59
C ALA A 49 -3.92 42.67 44.84
N TYR A 50 -3.70 41.87 45.89
CA TYR A 50 -4.30 42.13 47.20
C TYR A 50 -3.56 43.29 47.90
N PRO A 51 -4.28 44.22 48.54
CA PRO A 51 -3.67 45.25 49.39
C PRO A 51 -2.91 44.61 50.56
N GLY A 52 -1.64 45.03 50.72
CA GLY A 52 -0.73 44.49 51.72
C GLY A 52 -1.12 44.83 53.15
N TYR A 53 -0.94 43.85 54.03
CA TYR A 53 -0.87 44.08 55.49
C TYR A 53 0.59 44.26 55.91
N PRO A 54 0.89 45.23 56.79
CA PRO A 54 2.24 45.47 57.26
C PRO A 54 2.65 44.45 58.32
N GLN A 55 3.84 43.85 58.17
CA GLN A 55 4.49 43.11 59.25
C GLN A 55 5.85 43.76 59.62
N PRO A 56 6.21 43.81 60.92
CA PRO A 56 7.16 44.77 61.46
C PRO A 56 8.55 44.16 61.79
N GLY A 57 9.62 44.93 61.49
CA GLY A 57 10.96 45.01 62.14
C GLY A 57 11.84 43.74 62.19
N SER A 58 13.18 43.72 62.08
CA SER A 58 14.35 44.64 61.97
C SER A 58 15.59 43.69 61.79
N PRO A 59 16.91 44.05 61.78
CA PRO A 59 17.61 45.35 61.84
C PRO A 59 18.80 45.42 60.78
N PRO A 60 19.89 46.25 60.87
CA PRO A 60 20.32 47.11 59.77
C PRO A 60 21.73 46.88 59.15
N ALA A 61 21.86 47.37 57.92
CA ALA A 61 22.98 48.02 57.19
C ALA A 61 24.46 47.70 57.45
N TYR A 62 25.21 47.59 56.32
CA TYR A 62 26.48 48.32 56.14
C TYR A 62 26.64 48.84 54.69
N PRO A 63 27.22 50.04 54.48
CA PRO A 63 27.35 50.71 53.18
C PRO A 63 28.80 50.74 52.66
N THR A 64 29.02 50.88 51.33
CA THR A 64 30.24 51.51 50.76
C THR A 64 30.03 51.73 49.25
N SER A 65 29.66 52.94 48.81
CA SER A 65 30.51 54.05 48.34
C SER A 65 30.83 54.02 46.83
N VAL A 66 30.06 54.82 46.07
CA VAL A 66 30.44 55.49 44.80
C VAL A 66 31.20 56.81 45.18
N PRO A 67 31.80 57.67 44.31
CA PRO A 67 31.82 57.82 42.83
C PRO A 67 33.23 58.31 42.30
N PRO A 68 33.40 59.20 41.28
CA PRO A 68 32.94 59.28 39.87
C PRO A 68 34.10 59.46 38.84
N GLY A 69 33.82 59.31 37.53
CA GLY A 69 34.69 59.87 36.48
C GLY A 69 34.24 59.58 35.04
N TYR A 70 33.54 60.52 34.40
CA TYR A 70 33.35 60.66 32.93
C TYR A 70 34.51 61.51 32.35
N PRO A 71 34.61 61.79 31.02
CA PRO A 71 34.06 61.18 29.79
C PRO A 71 35.23 60.69 28.87
N THR A 72 35.10 60.17 27.64
CA THR A 72 34.90 60.94 26.38
C THR A 72 35.10 60.00 25.16
N SER A 73 34.28 60.20 24.12
CA SER A 73 34.53 60.10 22.66
C SER A 73 35.13 58.82 21.99
N VAL A 74 34.29 58.22 21.14
CA VAL A 74 34.52 57.49 19.85
C VAL A 74 35.46 58.28 18.88
N PRO A 75 35.93 57.80 17.68
CA PRO A 75 35.88 56.51 16.95
C PRO A 75 37.26 56.21 16.23
N PRO A 76 37.41 55.66 14.98
CA PRO A 76 36.75 54.60 14.19
C PRO A 76 37.70 53.51 13.61
N ALA A 77 37.11 52.35 13.28
CA ALA A 77 37.23 51.53 12.06
C ALA A 77 38.55 50.87 11.54
N TYR A 78 38.29 49.68 10.93
CA TYR A 78 38.97 48.96 9.83
C TYR A 78 39.96 47.82 10.19
N PRO A 79 40.23 46.85 9.28
CA PRO A 79 39.38 45.69 8.99
C PRO A 79 40.20 44.37 8.89
N GLN A 80 39.58 43.30 8.34
CA GLN A 80 40.20 42.09 7.76
C GLN A 80 40.70 41.05 8.81
N GLN A 81 40.76 39.74 8.57
CA GLN A 81 40.44 38.85 7.45
C GLN A 81 40.57 37.41 7.99
N ILE A 82 39.98 36.45 7.26
CA ILE A 82 40.51 35.09 7.01
C ILE A 82 40.47 34.11 8.20
N SER A 83 39.52 33.19 8.18
CA SER A 83 39.63 31.80 7.67
C SER A 83 40.45 30.87 8.56
N GLY A 84 39.78 29.81 9.01
CA GLY A 84 40.36 28.47 8.89
C GLY A 84 40.80 27.81 10.18
N ALA A 85 40.14 26.67 10.41
CA ALA A 85 40.74 25.43 10.90
C ALA A 85 41.30 25.39 12.34
N GLY A 86 40.55 24.72 13.20
CA GLY A 86 41.02 23.44 13.74
C GLY A 86 41.57 23.43 15.18
N TYR A 87 41.24 22.32 15.83
CA TYR A 87 41.82 21.75 17.06
C TYR A 87 41.35 22.34 18.41
N PRO A 88 41.60 21.65 19.54
CA PRO A 88 41.16 20.29 19.87
C PRO A 88 40.69 20.20 21.35
N GLY A 89 40.28 18.99 21.77
CA GLY A 89 40.69 18.48 23.09
C GLY A 89 39.96 18.98 24.34
N SER A 90 39.06 18.12 24.83
CA SER A 90 38.94 17.67 26.23
C SER A 90 39.61 18.49 27.34
N GLN A 91 38.83 18.96 28.31
CA GLN A 91 39.08 18.66 29.73
C GLN A 91 37.76 18.56 30.52
N GLN A 92 37.73 17.53 31.35
CA GLN A 92 36.68 17.21 32.32
C GLN A 92 36.70 18.19 33.48
N THR A 93 35.52 18.58 33.97
CA THR A 93 35.35 18.95 35.38
C THR A 93 34.07 18.35 35.92
N SER A 94 34.26 17.54 36.95
CA SER A 94 33.29 16.78 37.75
C SER A 94 32.47 17.67 38.69
N GLY A 95 31.19 17.32 38.88
CA GLY A 95 30.48 17.58 40.13
C GLY A 95 29.03 18.03 39.97
N GLY A 96 28.07 17.22 40.42
CA GLY A 96 26.69 17.66 40.67
C GLY A 96 25.65 16.61 40.29
N GLY A 97 25.32 15.74 41.25
CA GLY A 97 24.37 14.65 41.07
C GLY A 97 22.91 15.09 40.91
N TYR A 98 22.24 14.46 39.95
CA TYR A 98 20.79 14.22 39.96
C TYR A 98 20.58 12.71 39.77
N PRO A 99 19.63 12.08 40.47
CA PRO A 99 19.33 10.66 40.29
C PRO A 99 18.84 10.45 38.85
N GLY A 100 19.68 9.78 38.07
CA GLY A 100 19.44 9.50 36.67
C GLY A 100 18.22 8.62 36.49
N PHE A 101 17.40 8.98 35.51
CA PHE A 101 16.56 8.02 34.82
C PHE A 101 17.40 6.79 34.46
N PRO A 102 16.89 5.56 34.63
CA PRO A 102 17.57 4.40 34.10
C PRO A 102 17.77 4.61 32.59
N PRO A 103 18.97 4.33 32.04
CA PRO A 103 19.16 4.38 30.60
C PRO A 103 18.11 3.48 29.95
N PRO A 104 17.51 3.89 28.82
CA PRO A 104 16.61 3.00 28.10
C PRO A 104 17.35 1.69 27.85
N PRO A 105 16.71 0.52 28.05
CA PRO A 105 17.36 -0.75 27.78
C PRO A 105 17.92 -0.69 26.35
N PRO A 106 19.12 -1.24 26.09
CA PRO A 106 19.65 -1.26 24.75
C PRO A 106 18.56 -1.81 23.84
N GLN A 107 18.10 -0.99 22.90
CA GLN A 107 17.19 -1.47 21.88
C GLN A 107 17.96 -2.53 21.12
N ARG A 108 17.81 -3.79 21.52
CA ARG A 108 18.04 -4.92 20.64
C ARG A 108 17.18 -4.59 19.44
N ARG A 109 17.81 -4.12 18.37
CA ARG A 109 17.28 -4.26 17.02
C ARG A 109 17.16 -5.77 16.80
N ARG A 110 16.11 -6.36 17.35
CA ARG A 110 15.57 -7.61 16.87
C ARG A 110 15.06 -7.22 15.50
N SER A 111 15.81 -7.60 14.47
CA SER A 111 15.38 -7.56 13.09
C SER A 111 13.97 -8.14 13.04
N TYR A 112 12.98 -7.26 12.93
CA TYR A 112 11.62 -7.59 12.52
C TYR A 112 11.59 -7.72 10.99
N LEU A 113 12.55 -8.45 10.44
CA LEU A 113 12.58 -8.83 9.02
C LEU A 113 12.00 -10.23 8.78
N VAL A 114 11.31 -10.81 9.75
CA VAL A 114 10.65 -12.11 9.64
C VAL A 114 9.52 -12.11 10.70
N PRO A 115 8.26 -11.71 10.42
CA PRO A 115 7.36 -12.48 9.55
C PRO A 115 6.18 -11.64 8.98
N LEU A 116 6.42 -10.72 8.04
CA LEU A 116 5.35 -9.94 7.37
C LEU A 116 5.34 -10.16 5.85
N ALA A 117 5.66 -11.39 5.46
CA ALA A 117 5.57 -11.89 4.09
C ALA A 117 4.94 -13.30 4.08
N ALA A 118 3.86 -13.51 4.85
CA ALA A 118 3.34 -14.86 5.11
C ALA A 118 1.90 -15.12 4.68
N LEU A 119 1.21 -14.20 3.96
CA LEU A 119 -0.13 -14.51 3.42
C LEU A 119 -0.40 -14.09 1.97
N GLY A 120 0.40 -13.21 1.35
CA GLY A 120 0.37 -12.96 -0.11
C GLY A 120 1.60 -13.51 -0.85
N SER A 121 2.76 -13.46 -0.18
CA SER A 121 4.03 -13.98 -0.71
C SER A 121 4.04 -15.50 -0.82
N THR A 122 3.29 -16.24 -0.01
CA THR A 122 3.26 -17.69 -0.09
C THR A 122 2.63 -18.18 -1.39
N LEU A 123 1.72 -17.44 -2.02
CA LEU A 123 1.11 -17.87 -3.28
C LEU A 123 1.99 -17.51 -4.49
N VAL A 124 2.54 -16.30 -4.53
CA VAL A 124 3.49 -15.90 -5.60
C VAL A 124 4.78 -16.72 -5.53
N VAL A 125 5.34 -16.94 -4.34
CA VAL A 125 6.51 -17.82 -4.16
C VAL A 125 6.16 -19.26 -4.51
N LEU A 126 4.93 -19.73 -4.25
CA LEU A 126 4.52 -21.10 -4.59
C LEU A 126 4.25 -21.26 -6.09
N VAL A 127 3.71 -20.26 -6.78
CA VAL A 127 3.58 -20.26 -8.25
C VAL A 127 4.96 -20.21 -8.91
N VAL A 128 5.84 -19.29 -8.49
CA VAL A 128 7.22 -19.21 -9.01
C VAL A 128 8.02 -20.47 -8.67
N ALA A 129 7.88 -21.04 -7.47
CA ALA A 129 8.54 -22.29 -7.10
C ALA A 129 8.01 -23.49 -7.89
N ILE A 130 6.69 -23.57 -8.16
CA ILE A 130 6.13 -24.63 -9.02
C ILE A 130 6.66 -24.47 -10.46
N VAL A 131 6.71 -23.25 -10.99
CA VAL A 131 7.27 -22.96 -12.32
C VAL A 131 8.74 -23.38 -12.40
N LEU A 132 9.55 -23.03 -11.39
CA LEU A 132 10.95 -23.45 -11.32
C LEU A 132 11.11 -24.98 -11.18
N VAL A 133 10.28 -25.65 -10.37
CA VAL A 133 10.37 -27.10 -10.18
C VAL A 133 9.91 -27.87 -11.42
N VAL A 134 8.86 -27.42 -12.11
CA VAL A 134 8.39 -28.04 -13.36
C VAL A 134 9.38 -27.79 -14.50
N ALA A 135 9.95 -26.59 -14.61
CA ALA A 135 10.99 -26.29 -15.60
C ALA A 135 12.28 -27.09 -15.36
N LEU A 136 12.65 -27.35 -14.11
CA LEU A 136 13.84 -28.16 -13.77
C LEU A 136 13.59 -29.68 -13.81
N ARG A 137 12.34 -30.14 -13.77
CA ARG A 137 11.97 -31.57 -13.86
C ARG A 137 11.40 -32.00 -15.21
N GLY A 138 11.07 -31.07 -16.11
CA GLY A 138 10.47 -31.34 -17.42
C GLY A 138 11.41 -31.95 -18.47
N GLY A 139 12.69 -32.17 -18.15
CA GLY A 139 13.61 -32.97 -18.97
C GLY A 139 13.34 -34.47 -18.82
N GLY A 140 12.20 -34.96 -19.32
CA GLY A 140 11.83 -36.37 -19.30
C GLY A 140 10.52 -36.60 -20.04
N GLY A 141 10.61 -36.93 -21.32
CA GLY A 141 9.44 -37.20 -22.16
C GLY A 141 8.83 -38.56 -21.86
N GLU A 142 7.52 -38.67 -22.12
CA GLU A 142 6.82 -39.90 -22.50
C GLU A 142 5.44 -39.52 -23.07
N ASP A 143 5.25 -39.80 -24.36
CA ASP A 143 3.97 -39.75 -25.07
C ASP A 143 3.00 -40.81 -24.54
N PRO A 144 1.68 -40.56 -24.62
CA PRO A 144 0.76 -41.64 -24.93
C PRO A 144 -0.06 -41.41 -26.20
N ILE A 145 -0.10 -42.51 -26.94
CA ILE A 145 -0.67 -42.79 -28.25
C ILE A 145 -2.20 -42.58 -28.29
N ALA A 146 -2.67 -42.03 -29.41
CA ALA A 146 -4.06 -41.90 -29.79
C ALA A 146 -4.76 -43.26 -30.05
N GLY A 147 -6.03 -43.36 -29.64
CA GLY A 147 -6.97 -44.37 -30.10
C GLY A 147 -8.38 -43.77 -30.24
N PRO A 148 -9.08 -43.95 -31.38
CA PRO A 148 -10.37 -43.30 -31.65
C PRO A 148 -11.54 -44.20 -31.26
N THR A 149 -12.64 -43.63 -30.76
CA THR A 149 -13.96 -44.27 -30.87
C THR A 149 -15.09 -43.26 -30.88
N THR A 150 -15.87 -43.39 -31.95
CA THR A 150 -17.09 -42.71 -32.36
C THR A 150 -18.24 -42.95 -31.39
N GLY A 151 -19.04 -41.93 -31.09
CA GLY A 151 -20.31 -42.10 -30.39
C GLY A 151 -20.98 -40.78 -29.97
N ALA A 152 -21.85 -40.25 -30.83
CA ALA A 152 -22.92 -39.31 -30.49
C ALA A 152 -24.21 -39.83 -31.19
N PRO A 153 -25.44 -39.41 -30.82
CA PRO A 153 -25.81 -38.33 -29.91
C PRO A 153 -26.92 -38.72 -28.90
N THR A 154 -27.10 -37.96 -27.81
CA THR A 154 -28.45 -37.85 -27.20
C THR A 154 -28.62 -36.50 -26.50
N SER A 155 -29.68 -35.81 -26.90
CA SER A 155 -30.15 -34.54 -26.39
C SER A 155 -30.54 -34.61 -24.91
N ALA A 156 -30.03 -33.68 -24.12
CA ALA A 156 -30.63 -33.21 -22.89
C ALA A 156 -30.59 -31.68 -22.92
N GLY A 157 -31.74 -31.05 -22.65
CA GLY A 157 -31.99 -29.62 -22.85
C GLY A 157 -31.15 -28.70 -21.96
N PRO A 158 -31.25 -27.38 -22.18
CA PRO A 158 -30.44 -26.41 -21.46
C PRO A 158 -30.89 -26.36 -20.00
N ALA A 159 -30.00 -26.75 -19.09
CA ALA A 159 -30.12 -26.42 -17.69
C ALA A 159 -29.70 -24.95 -17.54
N GLU A 160 -30.67 -24.04 -17.61
CA GLU A 160 -30.56 -22.69 -17.08
C GLU A 160 -30.30 -22.79 -15.57
N SER A 161 -29.03 -22.79 -15.17
CA SER A 161 -28.66 -22.45 -13.80
C SER A 161 -28.74 -20.94 -13.64
N ALA A 162 -29.96 -20.44 -13.46
CA ALA A 162 -30.20 -19.13 -12.92
C ALA A 162 -30.03 -19.20 -11.39
N SER A 163 -28.93 -18.65 -10.89
CA SER A 163 -28.83 -18.21 -9.50
C SER A 163 -28.24 -16.80 -9.50
N ALA A 164 -29.03 -15.84 -9.99
CA ALA A 164 -28.70 -14.43 -9.89
C ALA A 164 -28.74 -14.02 -8.41
N ALA A 165 -27.56 -13.74 -7.85
CA ALA A 165 -27.42 -13.03 -6.60
C ALA A 165 -28.02 -11.60 -6.74
N PRO A 166 -28.35 -10.92 -5.63
CA PRO A 166 -29.10 -9.66 -5.72
C PRO A 166 -28.25 -8.56 -6.38
N ALA A 167 -28.82 -7.94 -7.42
CA ALA A 167 -28.30 -6.80 -8.19
C ALA A 167 -28.19 -5.47 -7.37
N GLY A 168 -27.89 -5.54 -6.07
CA GLY A 168 -27.91 -4.40 -5.14
C GLY A 168 -26.55 -3.74 -4.87
N ASP A 169 -25.46 -4.36 -5.32
CA ASP A 169 -24.09 -3.96 -4.99
C ASP A 169 -23.24 -3.56 -6.20
N VAL A 170 -23.91 -3.14 -7.28
CA VAL A 170 -23.27 -2.67 -8.52
C VAL A 170 -23.76 -1.26 -8.89
N ASP A 171 -22.84 -0.31 -8.93
CA ASP A 171 -23.09 1.06 -9.39
C ASP A 171 -23.44 1.06 -10.87
N GLN A 172 -24.53 1.75 -11.25
CA GLN A 172 -25.07 1.68 -12.62
C GLN A 172 -24.07 2.14 -13.70
N CYS A 173 -23.18 3.07 -13.35
CA CYS A 173 -22.18 3.59 -14.27
C CYS A 173 -21.17 2.54 -14.75
N VAL A 174 -20.87 1.50 -13.95
CA VAL A 174 -19.86 0.48 -14.32
C VAL A 174 -20.44 -0.58 -15.24
N ILE A 175 -21.76 -0.70 -15.31
CA ILE A 175 -22.44 -1.71 -16.11
C ILE A 175 -22.25 -1.38 -17.59
N GLY A 176 -21.82 -2.38 -18.35
CA GLY A 176 -21.60 -2.24 -19.78
C GLY A 176 -20.50 -3.12 -20.31
N THR A 177 -20.19 -2.92 -21.58
CA THR A 177 -19.00 -3.47 -22.23
C THR A 177 -18.01 -2.33 -22.41
N TRP A 178 -16.78 -2.60 -22.02
CA TRP A 178 -15.68 -1.66 -21.96
C TRP A 178 -14.51 -2.22 -22.75
N ARG A 179 -13.76 -1.35 -23.42
CA ARG A 179 -12.54 -1.69 -24.13
C ARG A 179 -11.38 -1.03 -23.41
N VAL A 180 -10.33 -1.79 -23.13
CA VAL A 180 -9.09 -1.24 -22.55
C VAL A 180 -8.46 -0.28 -23.54
N THR A 181 -8.19 0.94 -23.09
CA THR A 181 -7.47 1.97 -23.84
C THR A 181 -6.05 2.16 -23.33
N SER A 182 -5.81 1.84 -22.07
CA SER A 182 -4.50 1.90 -21.44
C SER A 182 -4.47 0.99 -20.22
N HIS A 183 -3.43 0.19 -20.09
CA HIS A 183 -3.11 -0.55 -18.89
C HIS A 183 -1.67 -0.22 -18.49
N LYS A 184 -1.43 -0.06 -17.19
CA LYS A 184 -0.09 0.09 -16.62
C LYS A 184 0.00 -0.71 -15.34
N GLU A 185 0.97 -1.62 -15.25
CA GLU A 185 1.20 -2.48 -14.10
C GLU A 185 2.67 -2.55 -13.73
N ASP A 186 2.97 -2.52 -12.44
CA ASP A 186 4.31 -2.67 -11.90
C ASP A 186 4.48 -4.08 -11.32
N VAL A 187 5.33 -4.90 -11.95
CA VAL A 187 5.64 -6.27 -11.51
C VAL A 187 7.09 -6.35 -11.05
N ASP A 188 7.33 -6.91 -9.86
CA ASP A 188 8.67 -7.15 -9.34
C ASP A 188 9.07 -8.61 -9.53
N PHE A 189 10.07 -8.85 -10.37
CA PHE A 189 10.65 -10.17 -10.57
C PHE A 189 11.94 -10.30 -9.76
N GLU A 190 12.07 -11.37 -8.97
CA GLU A 190 13.23 -11.58 -8.09
C GLU A 190 14.58 -11.43 -8.82
N ASP A 191 14.70 -12.00 -10.03
CA ASP A 191 15.94 -11.94 -10.82
C ASP A 191 15.97 -10.79 -11.84
N LEU A 192 14.82 -10.36 -12.36
CA LEU A 192 14.73 -9.38 -13.45
C LEU A 192 14.54 -7.94 -12.95
N GLY A 193 14.22 -7.77 -11.66
CA GLY A 193 13.87 -6.51 -11.04
C GLY A 193 12.45 -6.05 -11.38
N LYS A 194 12.15 -4.80 -11.01
CA LYS A 194 10.87 -4.17 -11.29
C LYS A 194 10.72 -3.87 -12.79
N VAL A 195 9.69 -4.43 -13.41
CA VAL A 195 9.25 -4.15 -14.79
C VAL A 195 7.93 -3.40 -14.71
N THR A 196 7.82 -2.30 -15.44
CA THR A 196 6.55 -1.62 -15.67
C THR A 196 5.99 -2.09 -17.01
N PHE A 197 4.91 -2.87 -16.98
CA PHE A 197 4.19 -3.28 -18.16
C PHE A 197 3.17 -2.22 -18.56
N THR A 198 3.04 -1.98 -19.86
CA THR A 198 2.03 -1.13 -20.49
C THR A 198 1.41 -1.83 -21.69
N GLY A 199 0.16 -1.51 -22.01
CA GLY A 199 -0.52 -2.05 -23.19
C GLY A 199 -1.93 -2.47 -22.85
N GLY A 200 -2.31 -3.69 -23.22
CA GLY A 200 -3.63 -4.23 -22.91
C GLY A 200 -4.73 -3.83 -23.90
N GLU A 201 -4.40 -3.05 -24.94
CA GLU A 201 -5.37 -2.55 -25.89
C GLU A 201 -6.11 -3.69 -26.57
N ASN A 202 -7.40 -3.47 -26.85
CA ASN A 202 -8.33 -4.43 -27.45
C ASN A 202 -8.84 -5.53 -26.52
N ALA A 203 -8.30 -5.69 -25.31
CA ALA A 203 -9.01 -6.47 -24.30
C ALA A 203 -10.37 -5.81 -24.00
N THR A 204 -11.40 -6.63 -23.82
CA THR A 204 -12.74 -6.15 -23.47
C THR A 204 -13.13 -6.64 -22.09
N LEU A 205 -13.81 -5.78 -21.36
CA LEU A 205 -14.35 -6.03 -20.02
C LEU A 205 -15.86 -5.87 -20.09
N LYS A 206 -16.60 -6.93 -19.78
CA LYS A 206 -18.05 -6.91 -19.66
C LYS A 206 -18.45 -7.01 -18.19
N LEU A 207 -19.25 -6.07 -17.74
CA LEU A 207 -19.75 -5.98 -16.36
C LEU A 207 -21.28 -5.96 -16.39
N ASN A 208 -21.90 -7.00 -15.82
CA ASN A 208 -23.35 -7.18 -15.81
C ASN A 208 -23.98 -6.69 -14.50
N ALA A 209 -25.25 -6.27 -14.59
CA ALA A 209 -26.01 -5.78 -13.43
C ALA A 209 -26.19 -6.81 -12.30
N ASP A 210 -26.07 -8.10 -12.62
CA ASP A 210 -26.21 -9.22 -11.67
C ASP A 210 -24.93 -9.51 -10.87
N GLY A 211 -23.86 -8.73 -11.07
CA GLY A 211 -22.58 -8.94 -10.40
C GLY A 211 -21.71 -9.99 -11.10
N THR A 212 -22.01 -10.40 -12.33
CA THR A 212 -21.11 -11.25 -13.13
C THR A 212 -20.31 -10.42 -14.12
N GLY A 213 -19.05 -10.81 -14.37
CA GLY A 213 -18.23 -10.16 -15.38
C GLY A 213 -17.35 -11.12 -16.18
N GLU A 214 -16.86 -10.61 -17.30
CA GLU A 214 -15.98 -11.33 -18.22
C GLU A 214 -14.89 -10.37 -18.71
N THR A 215 -13.65 -10.83 -18.72
CA THR A 215 -12.56 -10.17 -19.47
C THR A 215 -12.17 -11.08 -20.64
N ASP A 216 -12.15 -10.52 -21.84
CA ASP A 216 -11.76 -11.21 -23.07
C ASP A 216 -10.52 -10.55 -23.67
N TYR A 217 -9.40 -11.28 -23.68
CA TYR A 217 -8.13 -10.88 -24.28
C TYR A 217 -8.03 -11.27 -25.77
N GLY A 218 -9.10 -11.85 -26.33
CA GLY A 218 -9.15 -12.28 -27.73
C GLY A 218 -8.07 -13.32 -28.05
N SER A 219 -7.46 -13.20 -29.22
CA SER A 219 -6.40 -14.11 -29.68
C SER A 219 -5.00 -13.76 -29.15
N GLY A 220 -4.83 -12.62 -28.51
CA GLY A 220 -3.52 -12.13 -28.08
C GLY A 220 -3.55 -10.63 -27.82
N THR A 221 -3.79 -10.26 -26.57
CA THR A 221 -3.56 -8.92 -26.03
C THR A 221 -2.11 -8.83 -25.58
N GLU A 222 -1.41 -7.77 -25.99
CA GLU A 222 0.00 -7.58 -25.67
C GLU A 222 0.19 -6.57 -24.55
N PHE A 223 1.17 -6.88 -23.69
CA PHE A 223 1.68 -5.99 -22.66
C PHE A 223 3.21 -5.95 -22.80
N GLU A 224 3.78 -4.76 -22.84
CA GLU A 224 5.20 -4.54 -23.06
C GLU A 224 5.83 -3.79 -21.88
N GLY A 225 7.06 -4.14 -21.56
CA GLY A 225 7.84 -3.46 -20.52
C GLY A 225 9.33 -3.57 -20.78
N GLU A 226 10.10 -2.69 -20.15
CA GLU A 226 11.56 -2.69 -20.23
C GLU A 226 12.17 -2.70 -18.83
N ALA A 227 13.18 -3.56 -18.62
CA ALA A 227 13.99 -3.52 -17.41
C ALA A 227 15.40 -4.04 -17.68
N LYS A 228 16.39 -3.40 -17.04
CA LYS A 228 17.82 -3.77 -17.14
C LYS A 228 18.32 -3.87 -18.60
N GLY A 229 17.78 -3.04 -19.51
CA GLY A 229 18.15 -3.02 -20.93
C GLY A 229 17.61 -4.19 -21.75
N ARG A 230 16.64 -4.94 -21.20
CA ARG A 230 15.92 -6.01 -21.89
C ARG A 230 14.48 -5.62 -22.12
N THR A 231 13.91 -6.12 -23.20
CA THR A 231 12.49 -5.94 -23.53
C THR A 231 11.72 -7.18 -23.10
N TYR A 232 10.56 -6.96 -22.49
CA TYR A 232 9.64 -7.99 -22.04
C TYR A 232 8.30 -7.76 -22.73
N ARG A 233 7.74 -8.81 -23.32
CA ARG A 233 6.40 -8.78 -23.89
C ARG A 233 5.60 -9.97 -23.36
N LEU A 234 4.44 -9.70 -22.76
CA LEU A 234 3.48 -10.70 -22.33
C LEU A 234 2.32 -10.69 -23.33
N GLU A 235 2.08 -11.82 -23.98
CA GLU A 235 0.90 -12.05 -24.83
C GLU A 235 -0.11 -12.87 -24.03
N VAL A 236 -1.30 -12.31 -23.77
CA VAL A 236 -2.40 -12.99 -23.09
C VAL A 236 -3.52 -13.26 -24.09
N SER A 237 -3.99 -14.50 -24.15
CA SER A 237 -5.08 -14.92 -25.04
C SER A 237 -6.16 -15.63 -24.24
N GLY A 238 -7.41 -15.55 -24.69
CA GLY A 238 -8.55 -16.23 -24.08
C GLY A 238 -9.36 -15.34 -23.14
N LYS A 239 -10.20 -15.99 -22.33
CA LYS A 239 -11.23 -15.33 -21.51
C LYS A 239 -11.10 -15.74 -20.05
N LEU A 240 -11.54 -14.85 -19.17
CA LEU A 240 -11.82 -15.16 -17.78
C LEU A 240 -13.20 -14.64 -17.39
N THR A 241 -13.85 -15.35 -16.48
CA THR A 241 -15.15 -14.97 -15.91
C THR A 241 -15.01 -14.84 -14.40
N PHE A 242 -15.80 -13.97 -13.79
CA PHE A 242 -15.73 -13.70 -12.37
C PHE A 242 -17.07 -13.20 -11.82
N GLU A 243 -17.22 -13.29 -10.51
CA GLU A 243 -18.21 -12.51 -9.77
C GLU A 243 -17.58 -11.20 -9.28
N TYR A 244 -18.38 -10.14 -9.16
CA TYR A 244 -17.91 -8.85 -8.70
C TYR A 244 -18.97 -8.06 -7.91
N THR A 245 -18.47 -7.19 -7.05
CA THR A 245 -19.21 -6.08 -6.46
C THR A 245 -18.52 -4.78 -6.85
N ALA A 246 -19.29 -3.71 -7.05
CA ALA A 246 -18.76 -2.40 -7.40
C ALA A 246 -19.68 -1.33 -6.81
N LYS A 247 -19.31 -0.78 -5.65
CA LYS A 247 -20.16 0.17 -4.94
C LYS A 247 -19.34 1.28 -4.30
N GLY A 248 -19.76 2.53 -4.50
CA GLY A 248 -19.12 3.68 -3.87
C GLY A 248 -17.66 3.85 -4.27
N GLY A 249 -17.33 3.52 -5.52
CA GLY A 249 -15.97 3.65 -6.07
C GLY A 249 -15.00 2.55 -5.62
N THR A 250 -15.48 1.48 -5.01
CA THR A 250 -14.67 0.30 -4.66
C THR A 250 -15.24 -0.94 -5.33
N ALA A 251 -14.38 -1.71 -5.99
CA ALA A 251 -14.72 -2.98 -6.59
C ALA A 251 -13.95 -4.14 -5.96
N LYS A 252 -14.59 -5.30 -5.92
CA LYS A 252 -14.00 -6.56 -5.48
C LYS A 252 -14.43 -7.64 -6.46
N PHE A 253 -13.48 -8.50 -6.82
CA PHE A 253 -13.68 -9.63 -7.71
C PHE A 253 -13.57 -10.93 -6.89
N THR A 254 -14.37 -11.93 -7.21
CA THR A 254 -14.34 -13.26 -6.60
C THR A 254 -14.62 -14.32 -7.67
N ASP A 255 -14.38 -15.59 -7.32
CA ASP A 255 -14.77 -16.74 -8.15
C ASP A 255 -14.25 -16.64 -9.59
N VAL A 256 -12.98 -16.23 -9.73
CA VAL A 256 -12.31 -16.07 -11.02
C VAL A 256 -12.07 -17.45 -11.62
N ASP A 257 -12.75 -17.74 -12.72
CA ASP A 257 -12.49 -18.89 -13.59
C ASP A 257 -11.76 -18.40 -14.84
N SER A 258 -10.54 -18.88 -15.05
CA SER A 258 -9.71 -18.45 -16.18
C SER A 258 -9.51 -19.58 -17.18
N LYS A 259 -9.82 -19.26 -18.45
CA LYS A 259 -9.46 -20.04 -19.64
C LYS A 259 -8.42 -19.29 -20.48
N ALA A 260 -7.80 -18.27 -19.89
CA ALA A 260 -6.76 -17.49 -20.54
C ALA A 260 -5.40 -18.17 -20.39
N SER A 261 -4.51 -17.88 -21.34
CA SER A 261 -3.13 -18.35 -21.37
C SER A 261 -2.19 -17.19 -21.62
N GLY A 262 -1.02 -17.19 -20.98
CA GLY A 262 0.04 -16.22 -21.18
C GLY A 262 1.23 -16.84 -21.93
N LYS A 263 1.92 -16.03 -22.73
CA LYS A 263 3.25 -16.31 -23.26
C LYS A 263 4.16 -15.14 -22.96
N LEU A 264 5.32 -15.43 -22.38
CA LEU A 264 6.35 -14.43 -22.14
C LEU A 264 7.35 -14.44 -23.29
N PHE A 265 7.73 -13.26 -23.75
CA PHE A 265 8.81 -13.04 -24.69
C PHE A 265 9.84 -12.13 -24.04
N ILE A 266 11.13 -12.46 -24.23
CA ILE A 266 12.24 -11.65 -23.77
C ILE A 266 13.15 -11.37 -24.95
N ASP A 267 13.39 -10.10 -25.26
CA ASP A 267 14.19 -9.67 -26.41
C ASP A 267 13.69 -10.25 -27.75
N GLY A 268 12.37 -10.43 -27.86
CA GLY A 268 11.67 -10.96 -29.03
C GLY A 268 11.56 -12.49 -29.10
N GLU A 269 12.27 -13.23 -28.25
CA GLU A 269 12.20 -14.69 -28.20
C GLU A 269 11.23 -15.18 -27.14
N GLN A 270 10.41 -16.19 -27.46
CA GLN A 270 9.51 -16.79 -26.48
C GLN A 270 10.32 -17.48 -25.39
N TYR A 271 10.04 -17.12 -24.14
CA TYR A 271 10.66 -17.68 -22.96
C TYR A 271 9.72 -18.71 -22.33
N GLY A 272 10.10 -19.98 -22.44
CA GLY A 272 9.30 -21.11 -21.92
C GLY A 272 8.04 -21.42 -22.73
N ASP A 273 7.23 -22.32 -22.20
CA ASP A 273 5.94 -22.71 -22.79
C ASP A 273 4.83 -21.72 -22.41
N SER A 274 3.70 -21.81 -23.12
CA SER A 274 2.49 -21.09 -22.72
C SER A 274 1.96 -21.64 -21.40
N VAL A 275 1.59 -20.73 -20.48
CA VAL A 275 1.10 -21.08 -19.15
C VAL A 275 -0.33 -20.59 -18.93
N PRO A 276 -1.15 -21.25 -18.10
CA PRO A 276 -2.42 -20.71 -17.67
C PRO A 276 -2.25 -19.32 -17.06
N PHE A 277 -3.04 -18.35 -17.53
CA PHE A 277 -3.04 -16.99 -17.00
C PHE A 277 -4.10 -16.87 -15.91
N ASN A 278 -3.71 -16.42 -14.72
CA ASN A 278 -4.63 -16.19 -13.61
C ASN A 278 -4.60 -14.71 -13.25
N ALA A 279 -5.76 -14.06 -13.28
CA ALA A 279 -5.88 -12.68 -12.80
C ALA A 279 -6.02 -12.66 -11.27
N GLU A 280 -5.34 -11.71 -10.63
CA GLU A 280 -5.46 -11.51 -9.19
C GLU A 280 -6.79 -10.83 -8.85
N ALA A 281 -7.49 -11.36 -7.85
CA ALA A 281 -8.80 -10.90 -7.40
C ALA A 281 -8.72 -9.81 -6.32
N ASP A 282 -7.79 -8.87 -6.49
CA ASP A 282 -7.56 -7.82 -5.51
C ASP A 282 -8.67 -6.79 -5.47
N SER A 283 -8.86 -6.18 -4.29
CA SER A 283 -9.75 -5.04 -4.19
C SER A 283 -9.17 -3.87 -4.96
N SER A 284 -10.02 -3.22 -5.75
CA SER A 284 -9.65 -2.06 -6.56
C SER A 284 -10.54 -0.86 -6.24
N THR A 285 -9.99 0.32 -6.46
CA THR A 285 -10.79 1.54 -6.56
C THR A 285 -11.16 1.80 -8.01
N TYR A 286 -12.31 2.42 -8.25
CA TYR A 286 -12.69 2.85 -9.59
C TYR A 286 -13.36 4.22 -9.61
N THR A 287 -13.28 4.86 -10.76
CA THR A 287 -14.14 5.98 -11.15
C THR A 287 -14.82 5.64 -12.45
N CYS A 288 -16.08 6.02 -12.59
CA CYS A 288 -16.89 5.71 -13.75
C CYS A 288 -17.67 6.95 -14.22
N SER A 289 -17.87 7.04 -15.52
CA SER A 289 -18.76 7.98 -16.18
C SER A 289 -19.51 7.26 -17.30
N THR A 290 -20.21 7.99 -18.15
CA THR A 290 -20.89 7.38 -19.30
C THR A 290 -19.90 6.64 -20.20
N ASP A 291 -18.77 7.27 -20.56
CA ASP A 291 -17.89 6.74 -21.62
C ASP A 291 -16.51 6.31 -21.13
N LEU A 292 -16.18 6.58 -19.86
CA LEU A 292 -14.89 6.27 -19.25
C LEU A 292 -15.07 5.50 -17.95
N LEU A 293 -14.33 4.39 -17.82
CA LEU A 293 -14.11 3.67 -16.58
C LEU A 293 -12.61 3.67 -16.30
N THR A 294 -12.23 3.96 -15.06
CA THR A 294 -10.85 3.85 -14.60
C THR A 294 -10.84 2.94 -13.38
N GLN A 295 -9.97 1.95 -13.40
CA GLN A 295 -9.75 1.01 -12.30
C GLN A 295 -8.31 1.14 -11.81
N LYS A 296 -8.13 1.05 -10.50
CA LYS A 296 -6.81 1.19 -9.87
C LYS A 296 -6.66 0.26 -8.68
N THR A 297 -5.59 -0.51 -8.66
CA THR A 297 -5.09 -1.27 -7.50
C THR A 297 -3.80 -0.64 -6.99
N PHE A 298 -3.07 -1.36 -6.13
CA PHE A 298 -1.72 -0.96 -5.74
C PHE A 298 -0.66 -1.29 -6.80
N LEU A 299 -0.93 -2.26 -7.69
CA LEU A 299 -0.01 -2.70 -8.73
C LEU A 299 -0.30 -2.05 -10.09
N TYR A 300 -1.58 -1.82 -10.41
CA TYR A 300 -1.96 -1.38 -11.74
C TYR A 300 -2.98 -0.26 -11.77
N THR A 301 -3.04 0.40 -12.92
CA THR A 301 -4.11 1.31 -13.33
C THR A 301 -4.55 0.92 -14.73
N THR A 302 -5.86 0.82 -14.95
CA THR A 302 -6.44 0.51 -16.25
C THR A 302 -7.52 1.53 -16.59
N GLU A 303 -7.45 2.07 -17.79
CA GLU A 303 -8.46 2.95 -18.37
C GLU A 303 -9.21 2.18 -19.45
N TYR A 304 -10.52 2.40 -19.46
CA TYR A 304 -11.41 1.78 -20.41
C TYR A 304 -12.34 2.82 -21.03
N GLU A 305 -12.59 2.67 -22.33
CA GLU A 305 -13.67 3.37 -23.03
C GLU A 305 -14.88 2.46 -23.19
N ARG A 306 -16.09 3.03 -23.27
CA ARG A 306 -17.28 2.22 -23.55
C ARG A 306 -17.20 1.65 -24.96
N ALA A 307 -17.41 0.34 -25.10
CA ALA A 307 -17.51 -0.31 -26.40
C ALA A 307 -18.82 0.14 -27.09
N SER A 308 -18.73 0.50 -28.37
CA SER A 308 -19.84 0.96 -29.20
C SER A 308 -20.73 -0.15 -29.74
#